data_AF-I6DMJ8-F1
#
_entry.id   AF-I6DMJ8-F1
#
_cell.length_a   1.000
_cell.length_b   1.000
_cell.length_c   1.000
_cell.angle_alpha   90.00
_cell.angle_beta   90.00
_cell.angle_gamma   90.00
#
_symmetry.space_group_name_H-M   'P 1'
#
loop_
_entity.id
_entity.type
_entity.pdbx_description
1 polymer ?
#
loop_
_entity_poly.entity_id
_entity_poly.type
_entity_poly.pdbx_seq_one_letter_code
_entity_poly.pdbx_strand_id
1 'polypeptide(L)'
;MAKEKKRGFFSWLGFGQKEQTPEKETEVQNEQPVVEEIVQAQEPAKASEQAVEEQPQAHTEAEAETFAADVVEVTEQVAESEKAQPEAEVVAQPEPVVEETPEPVAIEREELPLPEDVNAEEVSPEEWQAEAETVEIVEAAEEEAAKEEITDEELEAQALAAEAAEEAVMVVPPVEEQPVEEIAQEQEKPTKEGFFARLKRSLLKTKENLGSGFISLFRGKKIDDDLFEELEEQLLIADVGVETTRKIITNLTEGASRKQLRDAEALYGLLKEEMGEILAKVDEPLNVEGKTPFVILMVGVNGVGKTTTIGKLARQFELQGKSVMLAAGDTFRAAAVEQLQVWGQRNNIPVIAQHTGADSASVIFDAIQAAKARNIDVLIADTAGRLQNKSHLMEELKKIVRVMKKLDVEAPHEVMLTIDASTGQNAVSQAKLFHEAVGLTGITLTKLDGTAKGGVIFSVADQFGIPIRYIGVGERIEDLRPFKADDFIEALFARED
;
A
#
# COMPACT_ATOMS: atom_id res chain seq x y z
N MET A 1 -31.98 -49.32 40.97
CA MET A 1 -32.67 -48.32 40.12
C MET A 1 -31.67 -47.23 39.76
N ALA A 2 -31.78 -46.60 38.57
CA ALA A 2 -31.09 -45.38 38.08
C ALA A 2 -29.59 -45.15 38.44
N LYS A 3 -28.65 -45.02 37.49
CA LYS A 3 -28.35 -43.82 36.67
C LYS A 3 -28.00 -42.57 37.55
N GLU A 4 -26.90 -41.83 37.36
CA GLU A 4 -26.18 -41.54 36.10
C GLU A 4 -24.71 -41.04 36.22
N LYS A 5 -23.90 -41.39 35.20
CA LYS A 5 -22.81 -40.65 34.51
C LYS A 5 -21.81 -39.75 35.28
N LYS A 6 -20.52 -40.08 35.12
CA LYS A 6 -19.55 -39.20 34.44
C LYS A 6 -18.93 -39.94 33.25
N ARG A 7 -18.81 -39.28 32.10
CA ARG A 7 -18.02 -39.69 30.93
C ARG A 7 -17.30 -38.45 30.40
N GLY A 8 -16.02 -38.57 30.12
CA GLY A 8 -15.24 -37.57 29.39
C GLY A 8 -14.40 -38.27 28.31
N PHE A 9 -14.13 -37.53 27.24
CA PHE A 9 -13.26 -37.88 26.11
C PHE A 9 -13.66 -39.08 25.22
N PHE A 10 -13.39 -38.90 23.90
CA PHE A 10 -13.64 -39.81 22.77
C PHE A 10 -15.11 -40.14 22.41
N SER A 11 -15.70 -39.34 21.51
CA SER A 11 -16.75 -39.78 20.56
C SER A 11 -17.18 -38.67 19.56
N TRP A 12 -16.38 -38.32 18.55
CA TRP A 12 -16.92 -37.75 17.29
C TRP A 12 -15.99 -37.95 16.07
N LEU A 13 -15.84 -39.21 15.65
CA LEU A 13 -15.53 -39.55 14.25
C LEU A 13 -16.52 -40.65 13.85
N GLY A 14 -17.66 -40.21 13.31
CA GLY A 14 -18.77 -41.10 12.98
C GLY A 14 -18.59 -41.72 11.61
N PHE A 15 -18.23 -42.99 11.55
CA PHE A 15 -18.52 -43.86 10.40
C PHE A 15 -19.39 -45.04 10.84
N GLY A 16 -20.49 -45.22 10.13
CA GLY A 16 -21.54 -46.17 10.45
C GLY A 16 -21.16 -47.63 10.20
N GLN A 17 -21.53 -48.48 11.16
CA GLN A 17 -21.69 -49.93 11.05
C GLN A 17 -22.64 -50.33 9.89
N LYS A 18 -22.77 -51.59 9.44
CA LYS A 18 -22.00 -52.86 9.43
C LYS A 18 -22.91 -53.86 8.68
N GLU A 19 -22.34 -54.86 8.02
CA GLU A 19 -22.77 -56.29 8.07
C GLU A 19 -21.76 -57.12 7.23
N GLN A 20 -20.85 -57.87 7.87
CA GLN A 20 -20.98 -59.29 8.25
C GLN A 20 -21.08 -60.22 7.02
N THR A 21 -19.96 -60.69 6.44
CA THR A 21 -19.16 -61.92 6.77
C THR A 21 -19.84 -63.27 6.49
N PRO A 22 -19.10 -64.36 6.17
CA PRO A 22 -17.71 -64.50 5.68
C PRO A 22 -17.71 -65.30 4.32
N GLU A 23 -16.69 -65.95 3.76
CA GLU A 23 -15.55 -66.75 4.28
C GLU A 23 -14.65 -67.21 3.10
N LYS A 24 -13.41 -67.69 3.38
CA LYS A 24 -12.58 -68.61 2.55
C LYS A 24 -12.03 -68.11 1.20
N GLU A 25 -10.88 -68.58 0.67
CA GLU A 25 -9.75 -69.40 1.18
C GLU A 25 -8.56 -69.27 0.20
N THR A 26 -7.30 -69.42 0.68
CA THR A 26 -6.07 -69.86 -0.07
C THR A 26 -5.59 -69.04 -1.31
N GLU A 27 -4.34 -68.57 -1.35
CA GLU A 27 -3.12 -69.27 -1.85
C GLU A 27 -3.19 -69.71 -3.33
N VAL A 28 -2.16 -69.65 -4.19
CA VAL A 28 -0.75 -69.19 -4.17
C VAL A 28 -0.27 -69.11 -5.65
N GLN A 29 0.86 -68.45 -5.93
CA GLN A 29 1.81 -68.56 -7.08
C GLN A 29 1.45 -69.50 -8.29
N ASN A 30 1.82 -69.23 -9.56
CA ASN A 30 3.14 -68.80 -10.02
C ASN A 30 3.19 -68.46 -11.55
N GLU A 31 4.28 -67.81 -11.99
CA GLU A 31 4.97 -67.92 -13.31
C GLU A 31 4.23 -67.86 -14.68
N GLN A 32 4.46 -66.77 -15.45
CA GLN A 32 5.24 -66.66 -16.73
C GLN A 32 5.26 -67.83 -17.79
N PRO A 33 5.72 -67.62 -19.07
CA PRO A 33 5.73 -66.45 -19.98
C PRO A 33 5.43 -66.80 -21.50
N VAL A 34 5.69 -65.85 -22.44
CA VAL A 34 5.88 -66.00 -23.93
C VAL A 34 4.68 -66.50 -24.79
N VAL A 35 4.53 -66.33 -26.13
CA VAL A 35 5.33 -65.75 -27.25
C VAL A 35 4.41 -65.10 -28.32
N GLU A 36 4.96 -64.20 -29.15
CA GLU A 36 4.75 -63.96 -30.61
C GLU A 36 3.37 -64.08 -31.30
N GLU A 37 3.06 -63.08 -32.14
CA GLU A 37 2.93 -63.33 -33.59
C GLU A 37 3.49 -62.14 -34.42
N ILE A 38 4.06 -62.43 -35.59
CA ILE A 38 4.81 -61.50 -36.46
C ILE A 38 4.25 -61.60 -37.89
N VAL A 39 3.80 -60.50 -38.52
CA VAL A 39 3.77 -60.37 -39.99
C VAL A 39 4.11 -58.94 -40.44
N GLN A 40 4.72 -58.82 -41.63
CA GLN A 40 5.46 -57.67 -42.11
C GLN A 40 4.67 -56.66 -42.96
N ALA A 41 5.13 -55.41 -42.88
CA ALA A 41 5.14 -54.30 -43.85
C ALA A 41 4.59 -54.46 -45.29
N GLN A 42 3.91 -53.42 -45.78
CA GLN A 42 4.22 -52.75 -47.06
C GLN A 42 3.50 -51.38 -47.23
N GLU A 43 4.26 -50.33 -47.50
CA GLU A 43 3.88 -49.14 -48.30
C GLU A 43 4.17 -49.44 -49.81
N PRO A 44 3.76 -48.65 -50.84
CA PRO A 44 3.38 -47.22 -50.80
C PRO A 44 2.26 -46.71 -51.77
N ALA A 45 2.02 -45.38 -51.70
CA ALA A 45 1.81 -44.44 -52.81
C ALA A 45 0.38 -43.97 -53.27
N LYS A 46 0.22 -42.63 -53.15
CA LYS A 46 -0.44 -41.64 -54.05
C LYS A 46 -1.95 -41.33 -53.99
N ALA A 47 -2.18 -40.10 -53.52
CA ALA A 47 -2.91 -38.99 -54.17
C ALA A 47 -4.46 -38.99 -54.23
N SER A 48 -5.04 -38.00 -53.55
CA SER A 48 -6.16 -37.19 -54.05
C SER A 48 -6.16 -35.81 -53.38
N GLU A 49 -6.41 -34.76 -54.17
CA GLU A 49 -6.49 -33.37 -53.72
C GLU A 49 -7.83 -33.08 -53.05
N GLN A 50 -7.86 -32.18 -52.06
CA GLN A 50 -8.98 -31.25 -51.91
C GLN A 50 -8.53 -30.00 -51.14
N ALA A 51 -8.73 -28.85 -51.76
CA ALA A 51 -8.49 -27.54 -51.16
C ALA A 51 -9.76 -27.04 -50.46
N VAL A 52 -9.57 -26.27 -49.39
CA VAL A 52 -10.57 -25.32 -48.88
C VAL A 52 -9.85 -23.99 -48.69
N GLU A 53 -10.29 -22.98 -49.43
CA GLU A 53 -9.95 -21.58 -49.15
C GLU A 53 -10.78 -21.10 -47.96
N GLU A 54 -10.16 -20.42 -47.00
CA GLU A 54 -10.87 -19.47 -46.14
C GLU A 54 -10.24 -18.08 -46.31
N GLN A 55 -11.08 -17.13 -46.72
CA GLN A 55 -10.79 -15.70 -46.75
C GLN A 55 -11.54 -14.99 -45.61
N PRO A 56 -11.10 -13.78 -45.20
CA PRO A 56 -11.40 -13.25 -43.88
C PRO A 56 -12.84 -12.71 -43.75
N GLN A 57 -13.42 -12.84 -42.57
CA GLN A 57 -14.66 -12.14 -42.23
C GLN A 57 -14.33 -10.70 -41.76
N ALA A 58 -15.01 -9.74 -42.39
CA ALA A 58 -14.90 -8.33 -42.09
C ALA A 58 -15.81 -7.94 -40.91
N HIS A 59 -15.37 -6.97 -40.11
CA HIS A 59 -16.24 -6.26 -39.18
C HIS A 59 -17.24 -5.39 -39.96
N THR A 60 -18.48 -5.35 -39.49
CA THR A 60 -19.59 -4.70 -40.19
C THR A 60 -19.61 -3.19 -40.01
N GLU A 61 -19.82 -2.45 -41.10
CA GLU A 61 -19.86 -0.97 -41.14
C GLU A 61 -20.85 -0.34 -40.13
N ALA A 62 -21.89 -1.08 -39.74
CA ALA A 62 -22.88 -0.66 -38.74
C ALA A 62 -22.32 -0.44 -37.32
N GLU A 63 -21.18 -1.04 -36.95
CA GLU A 63 -20.50 -0.79 -35.66
C GLU A 63 -19.57 0.44 -35.70
N ALA A 64 -19.18 0.88 -36.89
CA ALA A 64 -18.39 2.09 -37.07
C ALA A 64 -19.27 3.35 -37.11
N GLU A 65 -20.48 3.26 -37.66
CA GLU A 65 -21.42 4.39 -37.70
C GLU A 65 -21.98 4.76 -36.32
N THR A 66 -22.19 3.79 -35.42
CA THR A 66 -22.60 4.07 -34.04
C THR A 66 -21.51 4.77 -33.23
N PHE A 67 -20.26 4.32 -33.36
CA PHE A 67 -19.12 4.96 -32.68
C PHE A 67 -18.81 6.36 -33.23
N ALA A 68 -19.06 6.59 -34.53
CA ALA A 68 -18.93 7.92 -35.13
C ALA A 68 -20.01 8.91 -34.66
N ALA A 69 -21.22 8.44 -34.31
CA ALA A 69 -22.28 9.29 -33.78
C ALA A 69 -21.96 9.79 -32.35
N ASP A 70 -21.56 8.89 -31.45
CA ASP A 70 -21.23 9.23 -30.04
C ASP A 70 -20.11 10.28 -29.94
N VAL A 71 -19.11 10.24 -30.82
CA VAL A 71 -17.99 11.20 -30.81
C VAL A 71 -18.42 12.60 -31.26
N VAL A 72 -19.44 12.71 -32.13
CA VAL A 72 -19.94 14.02 -32.60
C VAL A 72 -20.77 14.70 -31.50
N GLU A 73 -21.63 13.96 -30.79
CA GLU A 73 -22.47 14.50 -29.71
C GLU A 73 -21.64 15.05 -28.54
N VAL A 74 -20.50 14.40 -28.20
CA VAL A 74 -19.56 14.90 -27.18
C VAL A 74 -18.83 16.17 -27.64
N THR A 75 -18.57 16.35 -28.94
CA THR A 75 -17.88 17.56 -29.44
C THR A 75 -18.77 18.79 -29.56
N GLU A 76 -20.10 18.65 -29.73
CA GLU A 76 -21.01 19.80 -29.71
C GLU A 76 -21.19 20.37 -28.28
N GLN A 77 -21.21 19.51 -27.24
CA GLN A 77 -21.40 19.96 -25.85
C GLN A 77 -20.23 20.79 -25.28
N VAL A 78 -19.01 20.66 -25.83
CA VAL A 78 -17.87 21.50 -25.42
C VAL A 78 -17.95 22.90 -26.06
N ALA A 79 -18.51 23.00 -27.27
CA ALA A 79 -18.54 24.23 -28.07
C ALA A 79 -19.56 25.30 -27.58
N GLU A 80 -20.56 24.93 -26.78
CA GLU A 80 -21.49 25.90 -26.17
C GLU A 80 -20.95 26.55 -24.87
N SER A 81 -19.85 26.08 -24.31
CA SER A 81 -19.31 26.59 -23.04
C SER A 81 -18.38 27.82 -23.16
N GLU A 82 -17.96 28.19 -24.37
CA GLU A 82 -16.94 29.23 -24.61
C GLU A 82 -17.47 30.50 -25.32
N LYS A 83 -18.66 31.00 -24.94
CA LYS A 83 -19.17 32.31 -25.39
C LYS A 83 -19.92 33.10 -24.32
N ALA A 84 -19.17 33.88 -23.53
CA ALA A 84 -19.59 35.22 -23.07
C ALA A 84 -18.48 35.95 -22.28
N GLN A 85 -17.70 36.78 -22.95
CA GLN A 85 -17.18 38.03 -22.37
C GLN A 85 -17.68 39.19 -23.23
N PRO A 86 -18.19 40.29 -22.66
CA PRO A 86 -18.32 41.57 -23.35
C PRO A 86 -17.09 42.44 -23.10
N GLU A 87 -16.47 42.90 -24.18
CA GLU A 87 -15.37 43.88 -24.16
C GLU A 87 -15.88 45.30 -23.83
N ALA A 88 -14.99 46.17 -23.32
CA ALA A 88 -15.19 47.61 -23.29
C ALA A 88 -13.86 48.38 -23.53
N GLU A 89 -13.73 48.95 -24.72
CA GLU A 89 -12.71 49.92 -25.16
C GLU A 89 -13.16 51.37 -24.75
N VAL A 90 -12.39 52.48 -24.76
CA VAL A 90 -11.13 52.86 -25.43
C VAL A 90 -10.36 53.92 -24.59
N VAL A 91 -9.10 54.21 -24.99
CA VAL A 91 -8.34 55.49 -24.91
C VAL A 91 -7.23 55.62 -23.85
N ALA A 92 -6.02 55.88 -24.34
CA ALA A 92 -4.82 56.25 -23.58
C ALA A 92 -4.38 57.71 -23.86
N GLN A 93 -3.66 58.35 -22.91
CA GLN A 93 -2.39 59.09 -23.10
C GLN A 93 -1.87 59.73 -21.76
N PRO A 94 -0.58 60.15 -21.64
CA PRO A 94 0.16 60.09 -20.37
C PRO A 94 0.75 61.40 -19.78
N GLU A 95 1.15 61.32 -18.49
CA GLU A 95 2.25 62.06 -17.78
C GLU A 95 2.21 63.62 -17.65
N PRO A 96 3.00 64.30 -16.76
CA PRO A 96 4.16 63.84 -15.96
C PRO A 96 4.28 64.29 -14.45
N VAL A 97 5.23 63.64 -13.78
CA VAL A 97 6.15 64.02 -12.65
C VAL A 97 6.13 65.44 -12.04
N VAL A 98 6.17 65.51 -10.69
CA VAL A 98 7.00 66.47 -9.87
C VAL A 98 7.44 65.83 -8.54
N GLU A 99 8.67 66.08 -8.08
CA GLU A 99 9.24 65.68 -6.77
C GLU A 99 8.92 66.70 -5.64
N GLU A 100 8.96 66.29 -4.37
CA GLU A 100 9.85 66.87 -3.34
C GLU A 100 9.76 66.10 -2.00
N THR A 101 10.80 66.21 -1.16
CA THR A 101 10.94 65.53 0.15
C THR A 101 11.23 66.56 1.29
N PRO A 102 11.65 66.16 2.51
CA PRO A 102 10.84 66.27 3.74
C PRO A 102 11.34 67.38 4.71
N GLU A 103 10.71 67.53 5.90
CA GLU A 103 11.39 67.61 7.23
C GLU A 103 10.39 67.80 8.42
N PRO A 104 10.81 67.60 9.70
CA PRO A 104 9.90 67.26 10.81
C PRO A 104 9.78 68.30 11.96
N VAL A 105 8.71 68.22 12.77
CA VAL A 105 8.63 68.86 14.11
C VAL A 105 7.93 67.93 15.13
N ALA A 106 8.15 68.20 16.41
CA ALA A 106 8.10 67.25 17.53
C ALA A 106 6.75 67.05 18.26
N ILE A 107 6.82 66.13 19.24
CA ILE A 107 5.77 65.59 20.11
C ILE A 107 5.21 66.63 21.10
N GLU A 108 3.88 66.68 21.24
CA GLU A 108 3.22 66.91 22.54
C GLU A 108 2.19 65.79 22.80
N ARG A 109 1.94 65.49 24.08
CA ARG A 109 0.97 64.48 24.52
C ARG A 109 -0.30 65.17 24.99
N GLU A 110 -1.45 64.81 24.43
CA GLU A 110 -2.75 65.02 25.06
C GLU A 110 -3.59 63.74 25.03
N GLU A 111 -4.63 63.70 25.87
CA GLU A 111 -5.24 62.48 26.38
C GLU A 111 -6.28 61.84 25.44
N LEU A 112 -6.57 60.56 25.69
CA LEU A 112 -7.46 59.70 24.89
C LEU A 112 -8.93 60.20 24.86
N PRO A 113 -9.54 60.27 23.68
CA PRO A 113 -10.96 59.99 23.49
C PRO A 113 -11.16 58.56 22.96
N LEU A 114 -12.14 57.84 23.51
CA LEU A 114 -12.63 56.58 22.95
C LEU A 114 -13.46 56.87 21.68
N PRO A 115 -13.26 56.13 20.57
CA PRO A 115 -14.24 56.05 19.49
C PRO A 115 -15.19 54.86 19.70
N GLU A 116 -16.48 55.13 19.57
CA GLU A 116 -17.53 54.11 19.46
C GLU A 116 -17.52 53.45 18.06
N ASP A 117 -18.07 52.23 18.00
CA ASP A 117 -18.60 51.53 16.82
C ASP A 117 -17.74 51.45 15.54
N VAL A 118 -17.00 50.35 15.42
CA VAL A 118 -16.58 49.82 14.12
C VAL A 118 -17.76 49.10 13.44
N ASN A 119 -18.10 49.60 12.25
CA ASN A 119 -19.11 49.03 11.36
C ASN A 119 -18.73 47.58 10.97
N ALA A 120 -19.61 46.62 11.24
CA ALA A 120 -19.44 45.24 10.78
C ALA A 120 -20.03 45.09 9.38
N GLU A 121 -19.29 44.47 8.46
CA GLU A 121 -19.85 44.06 7.17
C GLU A 121 -20.91 42.95 7.41
N GLU A 122 -22.13 43.16 6.92
CA GLU A 122 -23.21 42.18 7.02
C GLU A 122 -22.93 41.00 6.07
N VAL A 123 -22.64 39.83 6.64
CA VAL A 123 -22.58 38.56 5.91
C VAL A 123 -23.99 38.12 5.54
N SER A 124 -24.19 37.60 4.32
CA SER A 124 -25.52 37.23 3.82
C SER A 124 -26.17 36.11 4.67
N PRO A 125 -27.46 36.22 5.04
CA PRO A 125 -28.19 35.15 5.72
C PRO A 125 -28.26 33.81 4.96
N GLU A 126 -27.99 33.81 3.65
CA GLU A 126 -28.05 32.60 2.81
C GLU A 126 -26.88 31.65 3.06
N GLU A 127 -25.69 32.15 3.40
CA GLU A 127 -24.51 31.31 3.69
C GLU A 127 -24.67 30.53 5.02
N TRP A 128 -25.33 31.14 6.01
CA TRP A 128 -25.66 30.48 7.28
C TRP A 128 -26.71 29.37 7.12
N GLN A 129 -27.62 29.47 6.14
CA GLN A 129 -28.64 28.45 5.92
C GLN A 129 -28.05 27.20 5.25
N ALA A 130 -27.10 27.35 4.33
CA ALA A 130 -26.39 26.22 3.72
C ALA A 130 -25.50 25.47 4.72
N GLU A 131 -24.85 26.16 5.66
CA GLU A 131 -24.08 25.50 6.74
C GLU A 131 -24.99 24.81 7.77
N ALA A 132 -26.16 25.37 8.08
CA ALA A 132 -27.13 24.73 8.98
C ALA A 132 -27.76 23.47 8.36
N GLU A 133 -28.21 23.55 7.11
CA GLU A 133 -28.86 22.44 6.39
C GLU A 133 -27.89 21.27 6.15
N THR A 134 -26.59 21.53 5.99
CA THR A 134 -25.57 20.47 5.90
C THR A 134 -25.18 19.83 7.23
N VAL A 135 -25.38 20.50 8.37
CA VAL A 135 -25.21 19.90 9.71
C VAL A 135 -26.40 18.99 10.05
N GLU A 136 -27.63 19.43 9.76
CA GLU A 136 -28.85 18.67 10.08
C GLU A 136 -28.94 17.33 9.31
N ILE A 137 -28.41 17.28 8.06
CA ILE A 137 -28.29 16.04 7.28
C ILE A 137 -27.26 15.06 7.88
N VAL A 138 -26.23 15.56 8.56
CA VAL A 138 -25.20 14.71 9.20
C VAL A 138 -25.68 14.16 10.53
N GLU A 139 -26.32 14.97 11.38
CA GLU A 139 -26.93 14.49 12.63
C GLU A 139 -28.04 13.45 12.37
N ALA A 140 -28.87 13.66 11.33
CA ALA A 140 -29.88 12.68 10.93
C ALA A 140 -29.28 11.34 10.45
N ALA A 141 -28.08 11.36 9.85
CA ALA A 141 -27.36 10.14 9.46
C ALA A 141 -26.72 9.43 10.65
N GLU A 142 -26.24 10.17 11.66
CA GLU A 142 -25.76 9.60 12.93
C GLU A 142 -26.90 8.97 13.76
N GLU A 143 -28.09 9.57 13.78
CA GLU A 143 -29.25 9.05 14.53
C GLU A 143 -29.91 7.82 13.87
N GLU A 144 -29.73 7.61 12.57
CA GLU A 144 -30.07 6.34 11.89
C GLU A 144 -28.99 5.27 12.10
N ALA A 145 -27.70 5.64 12.01
CA ALA A 145 -26.59 4.71 12.27
C ALA A 145 -26.57 4.19 13.72
N ALA A 146 -27.07 4.96 14.68
CA ALA A 146 -27.20 4.56 16.08
C ALA A 146 -28.33 3.54 16.35
N LYS A 147 -29.14 3.17 15.35
CA LYS A 147 -30.26 2.21 15.49
C LYS A 147 -29.99 0.80 14.96
N GLU A 148 -28.84 0.52 14.37
CA GLU A 148 -28.47 -0.87 14.02
C GLU A 148 -28.09 -1.63 15.29
N GLU A 149 -29.05 -2.36 15.86
CA GLU A 149 -28.81 -3.30 16.97
C GLU A 149 -27.84 -4.40 16.50
N ILE A 150 -26.61 -4.37 17.04
CA ILE A 150 -25.61 -5.44 16.89
C ILE A 150 -26.26 -6.76 17.34
N THR A 151 -26.17 -7.79 16.51
CA THR A 151 -26.84 -9.05 16.80
C THR A 151 -26.16 -9.79 17.96
N ASP A 152 -26.93 -10.52 18.77
CA ASP A 152 -26.39 -11.34 19.88
C ASP A 152 -25.30 -12.32 19.40
N GLU A 153 -25.41 -12.79 18.15
CA GLU A 153 -24.44 -13.69 17.50
C GLU A 153 -23.09 -13.01 17.20
N GLU A 154 -23.07 -11.69 16.93
CA GLU A 154 -21.84 -10.90 16.79
C GLU A 154 -21.19 -10.59 18.14
N LEU A 155 -21.98 -10.43 19.21
CA LEU A 155 -21.46 -10.25 20.57
C LEU A 155 -20.84 -11.55 21.10
N GLU A 156 -21.47 -12.71 20.87
CA GLU A 156 -20.87 -14.02 21.20
C GLU A 156 -19.60 -14.29 20.37
N ALA A 157 -19.59 -13.97 19.07
CA ALA A 157 -18.40 -14.11 18.22
C ALA A 157 -17.23 -13.22 18.69
N GLN A 158 -17.51 -11.98 19.13
CA GLN A 158 -16.50 -11.08 19.69
C GLN A 158 -16.01 -11.56 21.07
N ALA A 159 -16.88 -12.09 21.93
CA ALA A 159 -16.49 -12.66 23.21
C ALA A 159 -15.58 -13.88 23.06
N LEU A 160 -15.92 -14.82 22.16
CA LEU A 160 -15.09 -15.99 21.85
C LEU A 160 -13.73 -15.61 21.25
N ALA A 161 -13.67 -14.56 20.42
CA ALA A 161 -12.42 -14.04 19.88
C ALA A 161 -11.55 -13.35 20.96
N ALA A 162 -12.17 -12.69 21.94
CA ALA A 162 -11.47 -12.08 23.07
C ALA A 162 -10.90 -13.13 24.03
N GLU A 163 -11.67 -14.16 24.39
CA GLU A 163 -11.23 -15.25 25.28
C GLU A 163 -10.05 -16.03 24.66
N ALA A 164 -10.09 -16.28 23.34
CA ALA A 164 -8.98 -16.89 22.59
C ALA A 164 -7.72 -16.01 22.53
N ALA A 165 -7.87 -14.67 22.61
CA ALA A 165 -6.75 -13.74 22.68
C ALA A 165 -6.14 -13.67 24.09
N GLU A 166 -6.96 -13.77 25.14
CA GLU A 166 -6.48 -13.84 26.54
C GLU A 166 -5.72 -15.14 26.83
N GLU A 167 -6.20 -16.30 26.34
CA GLU A 167 -5.45 -17.56 26.46
C GLU A 167 -4.07 -17.50 25.77
N ALA A 168 -3.95 -16.78 24.64
CA ALA A 168 -2.69 -16.62 23.93
C ALA A 168 -1.65 -15.75 24.69
N VAL A 169 -2.09 -14.92 25.64
CA VAL A 169 -1.21 -14.04 26.44
C VAL A 169 -0.71 -14.73 27.72
N MET A 170 -1.40 -15.77 28.22
CA MET A 170 -1.12 -16.37 29.54
C MET A 170 0.01 -17.42 29.58
N VAL A 171 0.61 -17.81 28.46
CA VAL A 171 1.60 -18.91 28.41
C VAL A 171 3.06 -18.42 28.34
N VAL A 172 3.50 -17.69 29.37
CA VAL A 172 4.93 -17.54 29.69
C VAL A 172 5.13 -17.64 31.22
N PRO A 173 5.79 -18.68 31.75
CA PRO A 173 6.05 -18.78 33.19
C PRO A 173 7.15 -17.79 33.61
N PRO A 174 7.09 -17.22 34.84
CA PRO A 174 8.16 -16.37 35.34
C PRO A 174 9.41 -17.20 35.63
N VAL A 175 10.57 -16.75 35.16
CA VAL A 175 11.87 -17.34 35.47
C VAL A 175 12.39 -16.71 36.76
N GLU A 176 12.68 -17.54 37.77
CA GLU A 176 13.31 -17.09 39.02
C GLU A 176 14.73 -16.57 38.79
N GLU A 177 15.12 -15.50 39.49
CA GLU A 177 16.44 -14.91 39.40
C GLU A 177 17.53 -15.85 39.98
N GLN A 178 18.45 -16.29 39.13
CA GLN A 178 19.78 -16.77 39.55
C GLN A 178 20.87 -16.06 38.74
N PRO A 179 22.09 -15.91 39.29
CA PRO A 179 23.09 -15.02 38.72
C PRO A 179 23.65 -15.55 37.40
N VAL A 180 23.63 -14.72 36.36
CA VAL A 180 24.22 -15.03 35.06
C VAL A 180 25.71 -14.73 35.09
N GLU A 181 26.55 -15.76 34.95
CA GLU A 181 27.97 -15.55 34.63
C GLU A 181 28.10 -14.96 33.21
N GLU A 182 28.96 -13.94 33.05
CA GLU A 182 29.16 -13.26 31.76
C GLU A 182 29.77 -14.21 30.71
N ILE A 183 28.91 -14.77 29.84
CA ILE A 183 29.34 -15.25 28.53
C ILE A 183 29.19 -14.07 27.57
N ALA A 184 30.28 -13.31 27.40
CA ALA A 184 30.34 -12.19 26.46
C ALA A 184 30.18 -12.71 25.02
N GLN A 185 28.95 -12.71 24.50
CA GLN A 185 28.71 -12.78 23.06
C GLN A 185 29.09 -11.43 22.45
N GLU A 186 30.23 -11.42 21.77
CA GLU A 186 30.74 -10.29 21.01
C GLU A 186 29.72 -9.91 19.93
N GLN A 187 28.98 -8.82 20.15
CA GLN A 187 28.05 -8.28 19.15
C GLN A 187 28.86 -7.73 17.98
N GLU A 188 28.94 -8.50 16.89
CA GLU A 188 29.53 -8.02 15.64
C GLU A 188 28.85 -6.71 15.22
N LYS A 189 29.66 -5.69 14.94
CA LYS A 189 29.18 -4.39 14.46
C LYS A 189 28.42 -4.59 13.14
N PRO A 190 27.36 -3.81 12.87
CA PRO A 190 26.59 -3.96 11.64
C PRO A 190 27.44 -3.64 10.41
N THR A 191 27.95 -4.66 9.74
CA THR A 191 28.63 -4.56 8.44
C THR A 191 27.60 -4.48 7.30
N LYS A 192 27.99 -3.89 6.15
CA LYS A 192 27.14 -3.88 4.94
C LYS A 192 26.80 -5.31 4.49
N GLU A 193 27.72 -6.25 4.69
CA GLU A 193 27.55 -7.68 4.42
C GLU A 193 26.40 -8.28 5.23
N GLY A 194 26.35 -8.04 6.55
CA GLY A 194 25.25 -8.50 7.42
C GLY A 194 23.91 -7.80 7.18
N PHE A 195 23.89 -6.66 6.49
CA PHE A 195 22.66 -6.02 5.98
C PHE A 195 22.19 -6.68 4.69
N PHE A 196 23.08 -6.78 3.69
CA PHE A 196 22.74 -7.34 2.38
C PHE A 196 22.34 -8.82 2.45
N ALA A 197 22.98 -9.60 3.34
CA ALA A 197 22.58 -10.98 3.63
C ALA A 197 21.16 -11.09 4.20
N ARG A 198 20.73 -10.13 5.03
CA ARG A 198 19.35 -10.09 5.55
C ARG A 198 18.35 -9.75 4.45
N LEU A 199 18.64 -8.75 3.62
CA LEU A 199 17.77 -8.36 2.49
C LEU A 199 17.64 -9.48 1.44
N LYS A 200 18.76 -10.13 1.08
CA LYS A 200 18.77 -11.36 0.26
C LYS A 200 17.85 -12.44 0.84
N ARG A 201 17.97 -12.71 2.15
CA ARG A 201 17.20 -13.76 2.83
C ARG A 201 15.71 -13.43 2.94
N SER A 202 15.33 -12.18 3.19
CA SER A 202 13.92 -11.79 3.17
C SER A 202 13.31 -11.94 1.77
N LEU A 203 14.04 -11.59 0.72
CA LEU A 203 13.53 -11.69 -0.65
C LEU A 203 13.51 -13.13 -1.20
N LEU A 204 14.00 -14.14 -0.46
CA LEU A 204 14.19 -15.52 -0.93
C LEU A 204 13.00 -16.08 -1.74
N LYS A 205 11.78 -16.01 -1.19
CA LYS A 205 10.58 -16.50 -1.89
C LYS A 205 10.27 -15.73 -3.18
N THR A 206 10.51 -14.42 -3.19
CA THR A 206 10.37 -13.60 -4.40
C THR A 206 11.49 -13.90 -5.40
N LYS A 207 12.68 -14.26 -4.93
CA LYS A 207 13.86 -14.62 -5.72
C LYS A 207 13.81 -15.98 -6.43
N GLU A 208 12.90 -16.85 -6.01
CA GLU A 208 12.59 -18.09 -6.72
C GLU A 208 11.82 -17.78 -8.02
N ASN A 209 10.93 -16.77 -8.00
CA ASN A 209 10.11 -16.36 -9.14
C ASN A 209 10.71 -15.20 -9.97
N LEU A 210 11.48 -14.30 -9.34
CA LEU A 210 12.13 -13.13 -9.96
C LEU A 210 13.64 -13.16 -9.72
N GLY A 211 14.42 -12.37 -10.46
CA GLY A 211 15.86 -12.29 -10.26
C GLY A 211 16.52 -13.65 -10.52
N SER A 212 17.05 -14.32 -9.49
CA SER A 212 17.71 -15.63 -9.64
C SER A 212 16.88 -16.70 -10.38
N GLY A 213 15.54 -16.70 -10.23
CA GLY A 213 14.64 -17.58 -10.97
C GLY A 213 14.77 -17.48 -12.51
N PHE A 214 15.11 -16.30 -13.04
CA PHE A 214 15.33 -16.09 -14.47
C PHE A 214 16.62 -16.75 -14.99
N ILE A 215 17.59 -17.06 -14.13
CA ILE A 215 18.83 -17.73 -14.55
C ILE A 215 18.52 -19.16 -15.04
N SER A 216 17.53 -19.83 -14.44
CA SER A 216 17.02 -21.12 -14.93
C SER A 216 16.30 -20.99 -16.27
N LEU A 217 15.49 -19.95 -16.44
CA LEU A 217 14.73 -19.67 -17.66
C LEU A 217 15.68 -19.49 -18.86
N PHE A 218 16.69 -18.64 -18.71
CA PHE A 218 17.64 -18.30 -19.76
C PHE A 218 18.68 -19.39 -20.07
N ARG A 219 18.83 -20.42 -19.24
CA ARG A 219 19.95 -21.38 -19.38
C ARG A 219 19.83 -22.27 -20.61
N GLY A 220 20.62 -21.95 -21.65
CA GLY A 220 20.72 -22.76 -22.86
C GLY A 220 19.57 -22.59 -23.85
N LYS A 221 18.64 -21.66 -23.59
CA LYS A 221 17.62 -21.24 -24.56
C LYS A 221 18.21 -20.22 -25.54
N LYS A 222 17.59 -20.10 -26.72
CA LYS A 222 17.85 -19.01 -27.65
C LYS A 222 16.99 -17.81 -27.28
N ILE A 223 17.33 -16.65 -27.83
CA ILE A 223 16.47 -15.47 -27.78
C ILE A 223 15.55 -15.55 -29.00
N ASP A 224 14.33 -15.99 -28.76
CA ASP A 224 13.21 -16.14 -29.69
C ASP A 224 11.91 -15.72 -28.99
N ASP A 225 10.80 -15.67 -29.72
CA ASP A 225 9.52 -15.16 -29.22
C ASP A 225 8.99 -16.04 -28.06
N ASP A 226 9.13 -17.38 -28.17
CA ASP A 226 8.82 -18.35 -27.11
C ASP A 226 9.49 -17.99 -25.76
N LEU A 227 10.77 -17.56 -25.77
CA LEU A 227 11.46 -17.14 -24.54
C LEU A 227 10.84 -15.87 -23.92
N PHE A 228 10.37 -14.93 -24.74
CA PHE A 228 9.74 -13.71 -24.25
C PHE A 228 8.33 -13.98 -23.70
N GLU A 229 7.57 -14.92 -24.28
CA GLU A 229 6.29 -15.37 -23.74
C GLU A 229 6.44 -16.04 -22.37
N GLU A 230 7.41 -16.94 -22.20
CA GLU A 230 7.69 -17.55 -20.89
C GLU A 230 8.14 -16.51 -19.84
N LEU A 231 8.93 -15.50 -20.27
CA LEU A 231 9.37 -14.42 -19.39
C LEU A 231 8.20 -13.51 -18.97
N GLU A 232 7.27 -13.21 -19.89
CA GLU A 232 6.03 -12.49 -19.60
C GLU A 232 5.19 -13.27 -18.59
N GLU A 233 4.98 -14.58 -18.78
CA GLU A 233 4.27 -15.44 -17.82
C GLU A 233 4.91 -15.37 -16.44
N GLN A 234 6.24 -15.52 -16.34
CA GLN A 234 6.96 -15.52 -15.07
C GLN A 234 6.88 -14.15 -14.35
N LEU A 235 6.92 -13.03 -15.08
CA LEU A 235 6.73 -11.68 -14.52
C LEU A 235 5.29 -11.48 -14.00
N LEU A 236 4.29 -12.00 -14.72
CA LEU A 236 2.88 -11.94 -14.31
C LEU A 236 2.60 -12.79 -13.05
N ILE A 237 3.14 -14.01 -12.99
CA ILE A 237 3.05 -14.90 -11.80
C ILE A 237 3.61 -14.21 -10.55
N ALA A 238 4.66 -13.40 -10.71
CA ALA A 238 5.30 -12.66 -9.63
C ALA A 238 4.57 -11.36 -9.20
N ASP A 239 3.38 -11.07 -9.75
CA ASP A 239 2.58 -9.83 -9.52
C ASP A 239 3.22 -8.52 -10.03
N VAL A 240 4.09 -8.56 -11.07
CA VAL A 240 4.62 -7.33 -11.71
C VAL A 240 3.53 -6.50 -12.41
N GLY A 241 2.43 -7.14 -12.84
CA GLY A 241 1.28 -6.48 -13.46
C GLY A 241 1.43 -6.26 -14.96
N VAL A 242 0.30 -6.33 -15.68
CA VAL A 242 0.27 -6.46 -17.16
C VAL A 242 0.97 -5.30 -17.87
N GLU A 243 0.71 -4.05 -17.47
CA GLU A 243 1.28 -2.87 -18.14
C GLU A 243 2.80 -2.78 -17.96
N THR A 244 3.28 -3.00 -16.73
CA THR A 244 4.70 -2.95 -16.39
C THR A 244 5.45 -4.13 -16.99
N THR A 245 4.88 -5.35 -16.97
CA THR A 245 5.43 -6.50 -17.68
C THR A 245 5.56 -6.22 -19.18
N ARG A 246 4.50 -5.75 -19.84
CA ARG A 246 4.55 -5.40 -21.28
C ARG A 246 5.64 -4.36 -21.58
N LYS A 247 5.80 -3.34 -20.73
CA LYS A 247 6.86 -2.33 -20.85
C LYS A 247 8.26 -2.97 -20.74
N ILE A 248 8.49 -3.82 -19.74
CA ILE A 248 9.75 -4.56 -19.56
C ILE A 248 10.05 -5.42 -20.78
N ILE A 249 9.10 -6.24 -21.25
CA ILE A 249 9.27 -7.11 -22.43
C ILE A 249 9.57 -6.28 -23.68
N THR A 250 8.82 -5.19 -23.92
CA THR A 250 9.04 -4.30 -25.08
C THR A 250 10.46 -3.72 -25.09
N ASN A 251 10.89 -3.12 -23.98
CA ASN A 251 12.23 -2.54 -23.84
C ASN A 251 13.32 -3.61 -23.98
N LEU A 252 13.11 -4.80 -23.41
CA LEU A 252 14.07 -5.90 -23.44
C LEU A 252 14.27 -6.45 -24.86
N THR A 253 13.19 -6.60 -25.64
CA THR A 253 13.24 -7.00 -27.05
C THR A 253 13.93 -5.95 -27.93
N GLU A 254 13.64 -4.66 -27.70
CA GLU A 254 14.38 -3.57 -28.35
C GLU A 254 15.86 -3.55 -27.95
N GLY A 255 16.18 -3.72 -26.68
CA GLY A 255 17.55 -3.75 -26.15
C GLY A 255 18.36 -4.92 -26.71
N ALA A 256 17.77 -6.12 -26.76
CA ALA A 256 18.39 -7.33 -27.29
C ALA A 256 18.68 -7.21 -28.79
N SER A 257 17.73 -6.70 -29.58
CA SER A 257 17.90 -6.50 -31.02
C SER A 257 18.95 -5.42 -31.33
N ARG A 258 18.93 -4.27 -30.63
CA ARG A 258 19.92 -3.19 -30.78
C ARG A 258 21.34 -3.64 -30.41
N LYS A 259 21.51 -4.38 -29.31
CA LYS A 259 22.82 -4.92 -28.85
C LYS A 259 23.22 -6.21 -29.60
N GLN A 260 22.41 -6.71 -30.54
CA GLN A 260 22.57 -7.99 -31.25
C GLN A 260 22.90 -9.17 -30.32
N LEU A 261 22.21 -9.24 -29.17
CA LEU A 261 22.46 -10.30 -28.20
C LEU A 261 22.11 -11.66 -28.80
N ARG A 262 23.03 -12.62 -28.63
CA ARG A 262 22.88 -14.02 -29.07
C ARG A 262 22.84 -15.01 -27.91
N ASP A 263 22.93 -14.49 -26.69
CA ASP A 263 23.08 -15.25 -25.46
C ASP A 263 22.10 -14.72 -24.42
N ALA A 264 21.30 -15.62 -23.86
CA ALA A 264 20.31 -15.31 -22.86
C ALA A 264 20.94 -14.96 -21.49
N GLU A 265 22.22 -15.29 -21.23
CA GLU A 265 22.93 -14.74 -20.06
C GLU A 265 23.13 -13.22 -20.17
N ALA A 266 23.25 -12.66 -21.38
CA ALA A 266 23.30 -11.21 -21.57
C ALA A 266 21.91 -10.56 -21.41
N LEU A 267 20.84 -11.30 -21.73
CA LEU A 267 19.45 -10.87 -21.51
C LEU A 267 19.14 -10.67 -20.02
N TYR A 268 19.71 -11.52 -19.15
CA TYR A 268 19.65 -11.36 -17.69
C TYR A 268 20.22 -10.01 -17.22
N GLY A 269 21.32 -9.56 -17.81
CA GLY A 269 21.94 -8.27 -17.52
C GLY A 269 21.04 -7.09 -17.92
N LEU A 270 20.40 -7.18 -19.10
CA LEU A 270 19.42 -6.18 -19.55
C LEU A 270 18.17 -6.15 -18.66
N LEU A 271 17.63 -7.31 -18.30
CA LEU A 271 16.44 -7.37 -17.45
C LEU A 271 16.70 -6.74 -16.07
N LYS A 272 17.90 -6.93 -15.51
CA LYS A 272 18.35 -6.24 -14.29
C LYS A 272 18.46 -4.72 -14.48
N GLU A 273 19.00 -4.27 -15.62
CA GLU A 273 19.12 -2.85 -16.01
C GLU A 273 17.72 -2.20 -16.10
N GLU A 274 16.82 -2.76 -16.90
CA GLU A 274 15.43 -2.28 -17.10
C GLU A 274 14.60 -2.25 -15.80
N MET A 275 14.62 -3.32 -15.01
CA MET A 275 13.91 -3.36 -13.72
C MET A 275 14.52 -2.38 -12.71
N GLY A 276 15.83 -2.11 -12.80
CA GLY A 276 16.51 -1.08 -12.02
C GLY A 276 16.09 0.34 -12.40
N GLU A 277 15.98 0.65 -13.70
CA GLU A 277 15.51 1.96 -14.16
C GLU A 277 14.08 2.30 -13.73
N ILE A 278 13.21 1.29 -13.58
CA ILE A 278 11.86 1.47 -13.02
C ILE A 278 11.96 1.93 -11.56
N LEU A 279 12.74 1.23 -10.73
CA LEU A 279 12.85 1.53 -9.31
C LEU A 279 13.67 2.79 -9.00
N ALA A 280 14.66 3.13 -9.83
CA ALA A 280 15.47 4.33 -9.65
C ALA A 280 14.64 5.64 -9.73
N LYS A 281 13.52 5.63 -10.47
CA LYS A 281 12.60 6.78 -10.57
C LYS A 281 11.86 7.10 -9.27
N VAL A 282 11.81 6.15 -8.34
CA VAL A 282 11.11 6.27 -7.04
C VAL A 282 12.04 6.08 -5.84
N ASP A 283 13.36 6.06 -6.05
CA ASP A 283 14.35 6.04 -4.97
C ASP A 283 14.61 7.46 -4.43
N GLU A 284 13.72 7.92 -3.55
CA GLU A 284 13.88 9.15 -2.81
C GLU A 284 13.61 8.89 -1.30
N PRO A 285 14.65 8.76 -0.47
CA PRO A 285 14.49 8.57 0.98
C PRO A 285 13.76 9.74 1.64
N LEU A 286 12.91 9.45 2.61
CA LEU A 286 12.17 10.48 3.35
C LEU A 286 13.13 11.39 4.14
N ASN A 287 13.13 12.69 3.81
CA ASN A 287 13.78 13.72 4.59
C ASN A 287 12.76 14.44 5.50
N VAL A 288 13.00 14.40 6.81
CA VAL A 288 12.14 15.03 7.83
C VAL A 288 12.74 16.30 8.45
N GLU A 289 13.76 16.89 7.81
CA GLU A 289 14.44 18.09 8.29
C GLU A 289 13.74 19.39 7.85
N GLY A 290 14.03 20.49 8.55
CA GLY A 290 13.59 21.85 8.16
C GLY A 290 12.16 22.23 8.55
N LYS A 291 11.41 21.36 9.23
CA LYS A 291 10.05 21.60 9.75
C LYS A 291 9.96 21.16 11.21
N THR A 292 9.20 21.90 12.03
CA THR A 292 9.02 21.61 13.47
C THR A 292 7.55 21.85 13.91
N PRO A 293 6.68 20.83 13.91
CA PRO A 293 6.93 19.44 13.53
C PRO A 293 6.93 19.21 12.01
N PHE A 294 7.75 18.28 11.53
CA PHE A 294 7.47 17.55 10.30
C PHE A 294 6.29 16.61 10.55
N VAL A 295 5.28 16.61 9.67
CA VAL A 295 3.99 15.91 9.90
C VAL A 295 3.82 14.79 8.88
N ILE A 296 3.79 13.55 9.36
CA ILE A 296 3.55 12.34 8.57
C ILE A 296 2.12 11.85 8.83
N LEU A 297 1.29 11.83 7.79
CA LEU A 297 -0.03 11.21 7.80
C LEU A 297 0.08 9.79 7.23
N MET A 298 -0.19 8.78 8.06
CA MET A 298 -0.06 7.37 7.67
C MET A 298 -1.40 6.82 7.22
N VAL A 299 -1.51 6.49 5.93
CA VAL A 299 -2.75 5.97 5.32
C VAL A 299 -2.56 4.54 4.81
N GLY A 300 -3.67 3.88 4.45
CA GLY A 300 -3.70 2.48 4.01
C GLY A 300 -4.71 1.64 4.78
N VAL A 301 -4.96 0.42 4.31
CA VAL A 301 -6.04 -0.43 4.84
C VAL A 301 -5.66 -1.13 6.15
N ASN A 302 -6.61 -1.81 6.78
CA ASN A 302 -6.34 -2.60 7.98
C ASN A 302 -5.46 -3.83 7.65
N GLY A 303 -4.59 -4.23 8.59
CA GLY A 303 -3.75 -5.43 8.44
C GLY A 303 -2.46 -5.29 7.61
N VAL A 304 -2.26 -4.20 6.86
CA VAL A 304 -1.03 -3.93 6.08
C VAL A 304 0.18 -3.49 6.92
N GLY A 305 -0.01 -3.31 8.23
CA GLY A 305 1.06 -2.96 9.16
C GLY A 305 1.30 -1.45 9.36
N LYS A 306 0.30 -0.58 9.20
CA LYS A 306 0.39 0.87 9.50
C LYS A 306 0.96 1.14 10.88
N THR A 307 0.24 0.75 11.94
CA THR A 307 0.60 0.99 13.35
C THR A 307 1.97 0.38 13.71
N THR A 308 2.31 -0.79 13.14
CA THR A 308 3.65 -1.38 13.27
C THR A 308 4.72 -0.51 12.61
N THR A 309 4.46 0.00 11.40
CA THR A 309 5.35 0.92 10.69
C THR A 309 5.55 2.22 11.46
N ILE A 310 4.48 2.77 12.05
CA ILE A 310 4.54 3.95 12.94
C ILE A 310 5.51 3.71 14.09
N GLY A 311 5.35 2.61 14.83
CA GLY A 311 6.24 2.25 15.93
C GLY A 311 7.71 2.13 15.51
N LYS A 312 7.96 1.53 14.34
CA LYS A 312 9.32 1.41 13.78
C LYS A 312 9.91 2.75 13.35
N LEU A 313 9.15 3.59 12.63
CA LEU A 313 9.56 4.93 12.21
C LEU A 313 9.85 5.83 13.41
N ALA A 314 8.94 5.85 14.39
CA ALA A 314 9.10 6.61 15.62
C ALA A 314 10.42 6.26 16.33
N ARG A 315 10.71 4.96 16.49
CA ARG A 315 11.98 4.53 17.08
C ARG A 315 13.20 4.86 16.22
N GLN A 316 13.09 4.84 14.89
CA GLN A 316 14.18 5.26 14.00
C GLN A 316 14.49 6.76 14.11
N PHE A 317 13.48 7.61 14.26
CA PHE A 317 13.69 9.04 14.48
C PHE A 317 14.27 9.35 15.87
N GLU A 318 13.82 8.66 16.93
CA GLU A 318 14.46 8.75 18.26
C GLU A 318 15.94 8.36 18.21
N LEU A 319 16.30 7.29 17.48
CA LEU A 319 17.69 6.85 17.31
C LEU A 319 18.53 7.84 16.49
N GLN A 320 17.90 8.72 15.71
CA GLN A 320 18.53 9.87 15.05
C GLN A 320 18.62 11.12 15.96
N GLY A 321 18.14 11.04 17.21
CA GLY A 321 18.11 12.15 18.16
C GLY A 321 16.93 13.11 17.99
N LYS A 322 15.94 12.78 17.16
CA LYS A 322 14.74 13.59 16.94
C LYS A 322 13.69 13.28 18.00
N SER A 323 13.03 14.31 18.50
CA SER A 323 11.84 14.19 19.34
C SER A 323 10.63 13.81 18.48
N VAL A 324 9.82 12.87 18.99
CA VAL A 324 8.67 12.31 18.26
C VAL A 324 7.40 12.48 19.08
N MET A 325 6.26 12.67 18.41
CA MET A 325 4.93 12.56 18.97
C MET A 325 4.06 11.69 18.05
N LEU A 326 3.11 10.96 18.63
CA LEU A 326 2.15 10.13 17.89
C LEU A 326 0.73 10.68 18.05
N ALA A 327 -0.10 10.61 17.01
CA ALA A 327 -1.53 10.90 17.07
C ALA A 327 -2.35 9.65 16.76
N ALA A 328 -3.27 9.29 17.66
CA ALA A 328 -4.12 8.10 17.54
C ALA A 328 -5.40 8.40 16.75
N GLY A 329 -5.27 8.61 15.43
CA GLY A 329 -6.39 8.92 14.53
C GLY A 329 -7.17 7.71 13.98
N ASP A 330 -6.92 6.48 14.43
CA ASP A 330 -7.83 5.33 14.23
C ASP A 330 -8.83 5.24 15.41
N THR A 331 -9.61 6.30 15.60
CA THR A 331 -10.51 6.48 16.75
C THR A 331 -11.66 5.47 16.78
N PHE A 332 -12.04 4.93 15.61
CA PHE A 332 -13.03 3.87 15.42
C PHE A 332 -12.59 2.50 15.97
N ARG A 333 -11.34 2.34 16.42
CA ARG A 333 -10.82 1.08 16.95
C ARG A 333 -10.13 1.33 18.28
N ALA A 334 -10.85 1.13 19.38
CA ALA A 334 -10.32 1.25 20.75
C ALA A 334 -8.97 0.53 20.92
N ALA A 335 -8.87 -0.71 20.43
CA ALA A 335 -7.63 -1.50 20.46
C ALA A 335 -6.48 -0.90 19.61
N ALA A 336 -6.76 -0.10 18.56
CA ALA A 336 -5.72 0.58 17.79
C ALA A 336 -5.17 1.80 18.55
N VAL A 337 -6.05 2.57 19.20
CA VAL A 337 -5.68 3.67 20.11
C VAL A 337 -4.84 3.13 21.27
N GLU A 338 -5.30 2.07 21.92
CA GLU A 338 -4.58 1.41 23.02
C GLU A 338 -3.23 0.85 22.55
N GLN A 339 -3.19 0.14 21.42
CA GLN A 339 -1.94 -0.38 20.85
C GLN A 339 -0.92 0.74 20.60
N LEU A 340 -1.34 1.90 20.08
CA LEU A 340 -0.46 3.04 19.85
C LEU A 340 -0.02 3.69 21.16
N GLN A 341 -0.90 3.79 22.16
CA GLN A 341 -0.58 4.28 23.51
C GLN A 341 0.44 3.38 24.23
N VAL A 342 0.27 2.06 24.18
CA VAL A 342 1.23 1.08 24.73
C VAL A 342 2.58 1.18 24.01
N TRP A 343 2.58 1.37 22.68
CA TRP A 343 3.80 1.64 21.92
C TRP A 343 4.51 2.92 22.36
N GLY A 344 3.76 4.01 22.55
CA GLY A 344 4.29 5.27 23.05
C GLY A 344 4.88 5.13 24.45
N GLN A 345 4.10 4.57 25.39
CA GLN A 345 4.52 4.34 26.77
C GLN A 345 5.80 3.48 26.86
N ARG A 346 5.89 2.40 26.07
CA ARG A 346 7.05 1.50 26.04
C ARG A 346 8.34 2.20 25.57
N ASN A 347 8.23 3.23 24.73
CA ASN A 347 9.38 3.97 24.20
C ASN A 347 9.58 5.35 24.85
N ASN A 348 8.67 5.79 25.74
CA ASN A 348 8.59 7.15 26.29
C ASN A 348 8.21 8.24 25.26
N ILE A 349 7.50 7.86 24.20
CA ILE A 349 7.02 8.77 23.16
C ILE A 349 5.61 9.27 23.54
N PRO A 350 5.35 10.59 23.57
CA PRO A 350 4.03 11.13 23.85
C PRO A 350 3.02 10.76 22.76
N VAL A 351 1.85 10.29 23.18
CA VAL A 351 0.72 9.96 22.30
C VAL A 351 -0.45 10.88 22.61
N ILE A 352 -1.03 11.49 21.59
CA ILE A 352 -2.25 12.28 21.65
C ILE A 352 -3.40 11.40 21.17
N ALA A 353 -4.41 11.25 22.02
CA ALA A 353 -5.58 10.41 21.81
C ALA A 353 -6.78 11.02 22.52
N GLN A 354 -7.97 10.77 22.00
CA GLN A 354 -9.25 11.09 22.66
C GLN A 354 -10.02 9.77 22.92
N HIS A 355 -11.31 9.85 23.23
CA HIS A 355 -12.16 8.70 23.45
C HIS A 355 -12.45 7.93 22.14
N THR A 356 -12.80 6.65 22.24
CA THR A 356 -13.24 5.84 21.09
C THR A 356 -14.42 6.49 20.39
N GLY A 357 -14.38 6.58 19.06
CA GLY A 357 -15.41 7.25 18.25
C GLY A 357 -15.25 8.77 18.14
N ALA A 358 -14.24 9.39 18.77
CA ALA A 358 -13.95 10.81 18.58
C ALA A 358 -13.58 11.15 17.12
N ASP A 359 -13.78 12.40 16.71
CA ASP A 359 -13.42 12.86 15.37
C ASP A 359 -11.89 12.80 15.14
N SER A 360 -11.47 11.95 14.20
CA SER A 360 -10.07 11.74 13.83
C SER A 360 -9.34 13.04 13.46
N ALA A 361 -10.02 13.97 12.79
CA ALA A 361 -9.45 15.26 12.41
C ALA A 361 -9.17 16.16 13.62
N SER A 362 -10.06 16.16 14.62
CA SER A 362 -9.89 16.86 15.89
C SER A 362 -8.73 16.29 16.72
N VAL A 363 -8.58 14.96 16.79
CA VAL A 363 -7.42 14.32 17.47
C VAL A 363 -6.09 14.77 16.85
N ILE A 364 -6.02 14.85 15.52
CA ILE A 364 -4.78 15.23 14.83
C ILE A 364 -4.54 16.75 14.89
N PHE A 365 -5.59 17.57 14.92
CA PHE A 365 -5.50 19.01 15.20
C PHE A 365 -4.85 19.28 16.57
N ASP A 366 -5.36 18.62 17.62
CA ASP A 366 -4.78 18.68 18.97
C ASP A 366 -3.33 18.21 18.98
N ALA A 367 -3.00 17.18 18.20
CA ALA A 367 -1.65 16.65 18.12
C ALA A 367 -0.66 17.60 17.44
N ILE A 368 -1.06 18.30 16.36
CA ILE A 368 -0.23 19.34 15.73
C ILE A 368 -0.02 20.51 16.70
N GLN A 369 -1.07 20.95 17.40
CA GLN A 369 -0.97 22.00 18.42
C GLN A 369 -0.03 21.60 19.57
N ALA A 370 -0.17 20.38 20.09
CA ALA A 370 0.68 19.86 21.16
C ALA A 370 2.14 19.67 20.70
N ALA A 371 2.37 19.24 19.46
CA ALA A 371 3.69 19.09 18.87
C ALA A 371 4.37 20.46 18.70
N LYS A 372 3.68 21.46 18.14
CA LYS A 372 4.16 22.85 18.06
C LYS A 372 4.49 23.42 19.43
N ALA A 373 3.57 23.30 20.40
CA ALA A 373 3.77 23.83 21.76
C ALA A 373 4.93 23.17 22.54
N ARG A 374 5.29 21.93 22.20
CA ARG A 374 6.39 21.18 22.83
C ARG A 374 7.69 21.19 22.02
N ASN A 375 7.73 21.89 20.87
CA ASN A 375 8.84 21.90 19.92
C ASN A 375 9.27 20.49 19.48
N ILE A 376 8.29 19.65 19.12
CA ILE A 376 8.54 18.30 18.61
C ILE A 376 9.05 18.38 17.16
N ASP A 377 10.05 17.55 16.83
CA ASP A 377 10.64 17.48 15.50
C ASP A 377 9.75 16.71 14.51
N VAL A 378 9.17 15.57 14.92
CA VAL A 378 8.33 14.71 14.05
C VAL A 378 7.02 14.33 14.73
N LEU A 379 5.89 14.61 14.06
CA LEU A 379 4.56 14.10 14.41
C LEU A 379 4.16 13.01 13.41
N ILE A 380 3.76 11.83 13.91
CA ILE A 380 3.24 10.73 13.09
C ILE A 380 1.78 10.47 13.48
N ALA A 381 0.85 10.64 12.54
CA ALA A 381 -0.58 10.41 12.74
C ALA A 381 -1.01 9.07 12.11
N ASP A 382 -1.57 8.17 12.92
CA ASP A 382 -2.27 6.97 12.43
C ASP A 382 -3.69 7.35 11.94
N THR A 383 -4.28 6.53 11.07
CA THR A 383 -5.66 6.72 10.58
C THR A 383 -6.43 5.39 10.52
N ALA A 384 -7.75 5.49 10.51
CA ALA A 384 -8.61 4.39 10.12
C ALA A 384 -8.18 3.77 8.76
N GLY A 385 -8.46 2.47 8.58
CA GLY A 385 -8.14 1.70 7.36
C GLY A 385 -9.28 0.80 6.87
N ARG A 386 -10.53 1.16 7.18
CA ARG A 386 -11.75 0.39 6.89
C ARG A 386 -12.19 0.54 5.41
N LEU A 387 -11.46 -0.08 4.49
CA LEU A 387 -11.67 0.07 3.03
C LEU A 387 -13.07 -0.36 2.55
N GLN A 388 -13.81 -1.19 3.30
CA GLN A 388 -15.15 -1.64 2.90
C GLN A 388 -16.15 -0.48 2.71
N ASN A 389 -15.97 0.65 3.41
CA ASN A 389 -16.75 1.87 3.21
C ASN A 389 -15.87 2.95 2.56
N LYS A 390 -15.53 2.75 1.27
CA LYS A 390 -14.54 3.55 0.53
C LYS A 390 -14.82 5.05 0.56
N SER A 391 -16.07 5.46 0.32
CA SER A 391 -16.45 6.88 0.26
C SER A 391 -16.23 7.57 1.60
N HIS A 392 -16.74 6.99 2.69
CA HIS A 392 -16.59 7.56 4.03
C HIS A 392 -15.12 7.67 4.44
N LEU A 393 -14.31 6.63 4.21
CA LEU A 393 -12.88 6.65 4.53
C LEU A 393 -12.13 7.76 3.76
N MET A 394 -12.45 7.97 2.48
CA MET A 394 -11.77 9.00 1.68
C MET A 394 -12.20 10.42 2.06
N GLU A 395 -13.46 10.65 2.42
CA GLU A 395 -13.91 11.95 2.94
C GLU A 395 -13.35 12.25 4.34
N GLU A 396 -13.22 11.24 5.21
CA GLU A 396 -12.53 11.37 6.50
C GLU A 396 -11.07 11.81 6.32
N LEU A 397 -10.34 11.18 5.39
CA LEU A 397 -8.94 11.52 5.10
C LEU A 397 -8.82 12.93 4.49
N LYS A 398 -9.72 13.33 3.59
CA LYS A 398 -9.80 14.72 3.09
C LYS A 398 -10.12 15.73 4.19
N LYS A 399 -11.01 15.39 5.13
CA LYS A 399 -11.31 16.22 6.32
C LYS A 399 -10.06 16.39 7.18
N ILE A 400 -9.33 15.31 7.46
CA ILE A 400 -8.05 15.34 8.20
C ILE A 400 -7.05 16.29 7.52
N VAL A 401 -6.76 16.11 6.23
CA VAL A 401 -5.82 16.98 5.47
C VAL A 401 -6.24 18.44 5.51
N ARG A 402 -7.53 18.73 5.25
CA ARG A 402 -8.11 20.08 5.32
C ARG A 402 -7.97 20.72 6.71
N VAL A 403 -8.09 19.93 7.78
CA VAL A 403 -7.93 20.41 9.17
C VAL A 403 -6.46 20.66 9.50
N MET A 404 -5.51 19.82 9.03
CA MET A 404 -4.08 20.11 9.16
C MET A 404 -3.71 21.44 8.51
N LYS A 405 -4.22 21.69 7.30
CA LYS A 405 -3.96 22.92 6.54
C LYS A 405 -4.43 24.21 7.20
N LYS A 406 -5.33 24.14 8.20
CA LYS A 406 -5.71 25.30 9.03
C LYS A 406 -4.61 25.71 10.02
N LEU A 407 -3.75 24.77 10.44
CA LEU A 407 -2.66 25.01 11.38
C LEU A 407 -1.31 25.19 10.68
N ASP A 408 -1.15 24.61 9.50
CA ASP A 408 0.07 24.64 8.70
C ASP A 408 -0.25 24.34 7.24
N VAL A 409 -0.08 25.32 6.35
CA VAL A 409 -0.49 25.18 4.93
C VAL A 409 0.28 24.10 4.18
N GLU A 410 1.48 23.76 4.67
CA GLU A 410 2.35 22.70 4.11
C GLU A 410 2.09 21.32 4.75
N ALA A 411 1.23 21.21 5.77
CA ALA A 411 0.89 19.94 6.39
C ALA A 411 -0.28 19.22 5.68
N PRO A 412 -0.29 17.87 5.66
CA PRO A 412 0.82 16.98 6.04
C PRO A 412 2.00 17.12 5.08
N HIS A 413 3.21 17.07 5.64
CA HIS A 413 4.46 17.16 4.90
C HIS A 413 4.79 15.86 4.16
N GLU A 414 4.27 14.73 4.66
CA GLU A 414 4.30 13.44 3.98
C GLU A 414 2.94 12.74 4.17
N VAL A 415 2.31 12.33 3.08
CA VAL A 415 1.17 11.38 3.07
C VAL A 415 1.72 10.01 2.68
N MET A 416 1.97 9.18 3.69
CA MET A 416 2.62 7.88 3.57
C MET A 416 1.58 6.77 3.46
N LEU A 417 1.44 6.17 2.27
CA LEU A 417 0.67 4.95 2.12
C LEU A 417 1.46 3.74 2.60
N THR A 418 0.89 2.95 3.52
CA THR A 418 1.39 1.60 3.82
C THR A 418 0.61 0.56 3.01
N ILE A 419 1.32 -0.29 2.27
CA ILE A 419 0.76 -1.42 1.50
C ILE A 419 1.49 -2.72 1.81
N ASP A 420 0.78 -3.84 1.66
CA ASP A 420 1.26 -5.19 1.94
C ASP A 420 1.67 -5.92 0.66
N ALA A 421 2.95 -6.27 0.54
CA ALA A 421 3.51 -6.94 -0.65
C ALA A 421 2.89 -8.32 -0.93
N SER A 422 2.29 -8.97 0.07
CA SER A 422 1.60 -10.26 -0.13
C SER A 422 0.28 -10.14 -0.87
N THR A 423 -0.30 -8.93 -0.95
CA THR A 423 -1.62 -8.69 -1.58
C THR A 423 -1.59 -8.52 -3.09
N GLY A 424 -0.38 -8.48 -3.70
CA GLY A 424 -0.19 -8.37 -5.15
C GLY A 424 -0.89 -7.15 -5.74
N GLN A 425 -1.54 -7.32 -6.90
CA GLN A 425 -2.24 -6.25 -7.62
C GLN A 425 -3.36 -5.52 -6.83
N ASN A 426 -3.81 -6.05 -5.69
CA ASN A 426 -4.68 -5.31 -4.78
C ASN A 426 -4.00 -4.07 -4.17
N ALA A 427 -2.69 -4.11 -3.95
CA ALA A 427 -1.93 -2.96 -3.46
C ALA A 427 -1.89 -1.82 -4.49
N VAL A 428 -1.80 -2.14 -5.79
CA VAL A 428 -1.88 -1.19 -6.91
C VAL A 428 -3.25 -0.49 -6.92
N SER A 429 -4.32 -1.27 -6.81
CA SER A 429 -5.70 -0.73 -6.74
C SER A 429 -5.93 0.16 -5.51
N GLN A 430 -5.30 -0.16 -4.38
CA GLN A 430 -5.32 0.69 -3.18
C GLN A 430 -4.52 1.97 -3.39
N ALA A 431 -3.30 1.89 -3.93
CA ALA A 431 -2.45 3.04 -4.19
C ALA A 431 -3.15 4.09 -5.06
N LYS A 432 -3.81 3.65 -6.14
CA LYS A 432 -4.66 4.51 -6.97
C LYS A 432 -5.73 5.24 -6.15
N LEU A 433 -6.55 4.51 -5.40
CA LEU A 433 -7.67 5.08 -4.65
C LEU A 433 -7.22 6.09 -3.58
N PHE A 434 -6.16 5.78 -2.82
CA PHE A 434 -5.63 6.71 -1.82
C PHE A 434 -4.95 7.93 -2.47
N HIS A 435 -4.28 7.77 -3.62
CA HIS A 435 -3.68 8.90 -4.34
C HIS A 435 -4.74 9.85 -4.92
N GLU A 436 -5.79 9.32 -5.53
CA GLU A 436 -6.95 10.10 -6.01
C GLU A 436 -7.66 10.86 -4.88
N ALA A 437 -7.68 10.32 -3.66
CA ALA A 437 -8.39 10.92 -2.53
C ALA A 437 -7.61 12.02 -1.80
N VAL A 438 -6.31 11.83 -1.55
CA VAL A 438 -5.50 12.74 -0.69
C VAL A 438 -4.14 13.14 -1.24
N GLY A 439 -3.70 12.63 -2.39
CA GLY A 439 -2.40 12.94 -2.97
C GLY A 439 -1.24 12.34 -2.16
N LEU A 440 -0.93 11.07 -2.41
CA LEU A 440 0.20 10.38 -1.76
C LEU A 440 1.55 10.98 -2.18
N THR A 441 2.45 11.16 -1.22
CA THR A 441 3.82 11.66 -1.42
C THR A 441 4.89 10.63 -1.12
N GLY A 442 4.52 9.51 -0.47
CA GLY A 442 5.42 8.40 -0.20
C GLY A 442 4.71 7.08 0.01
N ILE A 443 5.44 5.99 -0.24
CA ILE A 443 4.96 4.61 -0.07
C ILE A 443 5.89 3.82 0.85
N THR A 444 5.30 3.08 1.79
CA THR A 444 5.95 2.01 2.55
C THR A 444 5.37 0.67 2.13
N LEU A 445 6.21 -0.22 1.60
CA LEU A 445 5.81 -1.58 1.23
C LEU A 445 6.24 -2.56 2.33
N THR A 446 5.32 -3.33 2.91
CA THR A 446 5.58 -4.22 4.05
C THR A 446 5.48 -5.71 3.66
N LYS A 447 5.96 -6.59 4.55
CA LYS A 447 5.87 -8.05 4.45
C LYS A 447 6.54 -8.66 3.20
N LEU A 448 7.59 -8.03 2.68
CA LEU A 448 8.35 -8.59 1.54
C LEU A 448 9.00 -9.94 1.89
N ASP A 449 9.30 -10.17 3.18
CA ASP A 449 9.79 -11.42 3.73
C ASP A 449 8.75 -12.58 3.71
N GLY A 450 7.46 -12.23 3.68
CA GLY A 450 6.39 -13.21 3.70
C GLY A 450 6.11 -13.86 2.33
N THR A 451 6.47 -13.19 1.23
CA THR A 451 5.80 -13.38 -0.08
C THR A 451 6.72 -13.77 -1.24
N ALA A 452 6.17 -14.55 -2.18
CA ALA A 452 6.77 -14.82 -3.50
C ALA A 452 6.26 -13.84 -4.59
N LYS A 453 5.35 -12.93 -4.23
CA LYS A 453 4.64 -11.96 -5.08
C LYS A 453 5.27 -10.55 -5.01
N GLY A 454 6.59 -10.48 -4.79
CA GLY A 454 7.29 -9.20 -4.60
C GLY A 454 7.37 -8.32 -5.85
N GLY A 455 6.89 -8.78 -7.02
CA GLY A 455 6.87 -8.00 -8.26
C GLY A 455 5.97 -6.75 -8.19
N VAL A 456 5.04 -6.71 -7.25
CA VAL A 456 4.15 -5.56 -7.00
C VAL A 456 4.91 -4.23 -6.79
N ILE A 457 6.15 -4.29 -6.30
CA ILE A 457 6.99 -3.10 -6.12
C ILE A 457 7.26 -2.38 -7.45
N PHE A 458 7.46 -3.12 -8.53
CA PHE A 458 7.70 -2.58 -9.88
C PHE A 458 6.40 -1.98 -10.46
N SER A 459 5.28 -2.67 -10.25
CA SER A 459 3.95 -2.20 -10.68
C SER A 459 3.59 -0.84 -10.06
N VAL A 460 3.79 -0.71 -8.74
CA VAL A 460 3.54 0.53 -7.99
C VAL A 460 4.52 1.64 -8.38
N ALA A 461 5.80 1.32 -8.55
CA ALA A 461 6.81 2.30 -8.99
C ALA A 461 6.49 2.87 -10.39
N ASP A 462 6.18 1.99 -11.34
CA ASP A 462 6.00 2.33 -12.75
C ASP A 462 4.67 3.06 -13.05
N GLN A 463 3.59 2.72 -12.36
CA GLN A 463 2.28 3.34 -12.60
C GLN A 463 2.09 4.70 -11.91
N PHE A 464 2.64 4.89 -10.71
CA PHE A 464 2.35 6.09 -9.92
C PHE A 464 3.50 7.09 -9.84
N GLY A 465 4.76 6.66 -9.99
CA GLY A 465 5.93 7.53 -9.81
C GLY A 465 6.08 8.14 -8.40
N ILE A 466 5.30 7.66 -7.42
CA ILE A 466 5.39 8.11 -6.02
C ILE A 466 6.63 7.46 -5.39
N PRO A 467 7.49 8.22 -4.70
CA PRO A 467 8.64 7.67 -3.99
C PRO A 467 8.31 6.49 -3.07
N ILE A 468 9.04 5.40 -3.23
CA ILE A 468 9.04 4.32 -2.25
C ILE A 468 10.04 4.76 -1.17
N ARG A 469 9.53 5.09 0.01
CA ARG A 469 10.34 5.61 1.12
C ARG A 469 10.96 4.49 1.94
N TYR A 470 10.18 3.44 2.19
CA TYR A 470 10.58 2.33 3.04
C TYR A 470 10.12 0.97 2.52
N ILE A 471 10.91 -0.07 2.84
CA ILE A 471 10.53 -1.48 2.70
C ILE A 471 10.59 -2.20 4.05
N GLY A 472 9.58 -3.02 4.34
CA GLY A 472 9.47 -3.86 5.53
C GLY A 472 9.78 -5.31 5.19
N VAL A 473 10.87 -5.83 5.76
CA VAL A 473 11.49 -7.14 5.45
C VAL A 473 11.57 -8.07 6.69
N GLY A 474 10.63 -7.89 7.62
CA GLY A 474 10.56 -8.64 8.88
C GLY A 474 9.84 -7.87 9.99
N GLU A 475 9.77 -8.48 11.17
CA GLU A 475 9.01 -7.96 12.31
C GLU A 475 9.76 -6.94 13.16
N ARG A 476 11.10 -6.98 13.19
CA ARG A 476 11.90 -6.17 14.12
C ARG A 476 12.00 -4.71 13.68
N ILE A 477 12.45 -3.84 14.59
CA ILE A 477 12.56 -2.39 14.33
C ILE A 477 13.60 -2.13 13.23
N GLU A 478 14.69 -2.90 13.22
CA GLU A 478 15.71 -2.87 12.18
C GLU A 478 15.30 -3.54 10.86
N ASP A 479 14.09 -4.09 10.75
CA ASP A 479 13.57 -4.72 9.53
C ASP A 479 12.66 -3.76 8.71
N LEU A 480 12.43 -2.52 9.19
CA LEU A 480 11.99 -1.42 8.33
C LEU A 480 13.22 -0.69 7.81
N ARG A 481 13.35 -0.54 6.49
CA ARG A 481 14.54 0.04 5.86
C ARG A 481 14.16 1.18 4.93
N PRO A 482 14.88 2.32 4.94
CA PRO A 482 14.83 3.27 3.83
C PRO A 482 15.08 2.51 2.53
N PHE A 483 14.25 2.77 1.52
CA PHE A 483 14.39 2.12 0.23
C PHE A 483 15.67 2.59 -0.48
N LYS A 484 16.27 1.67 -1.24
CA LYS A 484 17.44 1.87 -2.09
C LYS A 484 17.27 0.96 -3.31
N ALA A 485 17.09 1.53 -4.50
CA ALA A 485 16.83 0.76 -5.71
C ALA A 485 17.98 -0.20 -6.02
N ASP A 486 19.22 0.29 -5.99
CA ASP A 486 20.42 -0.50 -6.26
C ASP A 486 20.57 -1.69 -5.30
N ASP A 487 20.54 -1.45 -3.97
CA ASP A 487 20.68 -2.51 -2.97
C ASP A 487 19.51 -3.54 -3.06
N PHE A 488 18.30 -3.11 -3.46
CA PHE A 488 17.15 -4.00 -3.68
C PHE A 488 17.32 -4.87 -4.94
N ILE A 489 17.69 -4.26 -6.07
CA ILE A 489 17.94 -4.95 -7.34
C ILE A 489 19.12 -5.92 -7.20
N GLU A 490 20.20 -5.51 -6.55
CA GLU A 490 21.32 -6.40 -6.25
C GLU A 490 20.89 -7.56 -5.35
N ALA A 491 20.06 -7.34 -4.33
CA ALA A 491 19.58 -8.42 -3.47
C ALA A 491 18.71 -9.42 -4.25
N LEU A 492 17.81 -8.92 -5.10
CA LEU A 492 16.90 -9.70 -5.94
C LEU A 492 17.64 -10.51 -7.02
N PHE A 493 18.58 -9.90 -7.74
CA PHE A 493 19.32 -10.53 -8.85
C PHE A 493 20.63 -11.22 -8.44
N ALA A 494 21.06 -11.12 -7.18
CA ALA A 494 22.25 -11.84 -6.73
C ALA A 494 22.01 -13.35 -6.72
N ARG A 495 22.99 -14.08 -7.27
CA ARG A 495 23.02 -15.55 -7.26
C ARG A 495 23.06 -16.10 -5.83
N GLU A 496 22.54 -17.31 -5.67
CA GLU A 496 22.89 -18.19 -4.55
C GLU A 496 24.20 -18.90 -4.93
N ASP A 497 25.10 -19.00 -3.94
CA ASP A 497 26.41 -19.67 -4.07
C ASP A 497 26.33 -21.13 -3.59
#